data_AF-A0A3M6UXN8-F1
#
_entry.id   AF-A0A3M6UXN8-F1
#
_cell.length_a   1.000
_cell.length_b   1.000
_cell.length_c   1.000
_cell.angle_alpha   90.00
_cell.angle_beta   90.00
_cell.angle_gamma   90.00
#
_symmetry.space_group_name_H-M   'P 1'
#
loop_
_entity.id
_entity.type
_entity.pdbx_description
1 polymer ?
#
loop_
_entity_poly.entity_id
_entity_poly.type
_entity_poly.pdbx_seq_one_letter_code
_entity_poly.pdbx_strand_id
1 'polypeptide(L)'
;MVCLDPHYCQAAVDMSKDDFPTQSFHSVQPRTMSFKKMDPSCTIGFYCDTKADFERFRQQTTEVLRPPMQRGDYPMFIFASHRKPMASEDLVRSADLSESLMESDRPERSNNGVPTPSTLSSSPPTEEYVVL
;
A
#
# COMPACT_ATOMS: atom_id res chain seq x y z
N MET A 1 -8.64 16.38 15.87
CA MET A 1 -8.22 14.98 15.67
C MET A 1 -7.96 14.35 17.02
N VAL A 2 -8.35 13.08 17.17
CA VAL A 2 -8.02 12.25 18.32
C VAL A 2 -6.96 11.25 17.86
N CYS A 3 -5.87 11.08 18.62
CA CYS A 3 -4.75 10.20 18.27
C CYS A 3 -4.23 9.42 19.48
N LEU A 4 -3.56 8.30 19.18
CA LEU A 4 -2.73 7.57 20.13
C LEU A 4 -1.30 8.08 20.01
N ASP A 5 -0.60 8.15 21.15
CA ASP A 5 0.74 8.73 21.24
C ASP A 5 1.76 7.64 21.64
N PRO A 6 2.67 7.24 20.75
CA PRO A 6 3.66 6.21 21.02
C PRO A 6 4.90 6.72 21.78
N HIS A 7 4.99 8.01 22.14
CA HIS A 7 6.19 8.58 22.76
C HIS A 7 6.40 8.19 24.24
N TYR A 8 5.72 7.14 24.72
CA TYR A 8 5.91 6.56 26.05
C TYR A 8 6.70 5.26 25.96
N CYS A 9 7.91 5.25 26.51
CA CYS A 9 8.75 4.07 26.55
C CYS A 9 8.27 3.08 27.62
N GLN A 10 7.91 1.88 27.19
CA GLN A 10 7.52 0.75 28.05
C GLN A 10 8.59 -0.34 28.01
N ALA A 11 8.63 -1.19 29.03
CA ALA A 11 9.45 -2.41 29.00
C ALA A 11 8.89 -3.39 27.96
N ALA A 12 9.78 -4.15 27.30
CA ALA A 12 9.37 -5.19 26.38
C ALA A 12 8.58 -6.28 27.12
N VAL A 13 7.43 -6.67 26.57
CA VAL A 13 6.62 -7.78 27.10
C VAL A 13 7.06 -9.07 26.42
N ASP A 14 7.36 -10.10 27.21
CA ASP A 14 7.62 -11.44 26.71
C ASP A 14 6.31 -12.08 26.25
N MET A 15 6.12 -12.14 24.93
CA MET A 15 4.93 -12.69 24.26
C MET A 15 5.08 -14.18 23.91
N SER A 16 6.13 -14.87 24.39
CA SER A 16 6.31 -16.31 24.14
C SER A 16 5.35 -17.21 24.94
N LYS A 17 4.68 -16.64 25.95
CA LYS A 17 3.70 -17.32 26.81
C LYS A 17 2.30 -16.98 26.33
N ASP A 18 1.39 -17.96 26.33
CA ASP A 18 0.01 -17.76 25.85
C ASP A 18 -0.76 -16.67 26.64
N ASP A 19 -0.50 -16.54 27.95
CA ASP A 19 -1.16 -15.58 28.85
C ASP A 19 -0.24 -14.39 29.23
N PHE A 20 0.36 -13.73 28.24
CA PHE A 20 1.17 -12.55 28.51
C PHE A 20 0.31 -11.33 28.92
N PRO A 21 0.82 -10.43 29.78
CA PRO A 21 0.07 -9.24 30.19
C PRO A 21 -0.16 -8.29 29.00
N THR A 22 -1.42 -8.01 28.70
CA THR A 22 -1.81 -7.16 27.56
C THR A 22 -2.02 -5.68 27.92
N GLN A 23 -2.01 -5.34 29.21
CA GLN A 23 -2.41 -4.01 29.71
C GLN A 23 -1.58 -2.88 29.10
N SER A 24 -0.31 -3.13 28.79
CA SER A 24 0.60 -2.14 28.21
C SER A 24 0.25 -1.75 26.77
N PHE A 25 -0.47 -2.61 26.04
CA PHE A 25 -0.89 -2.39 24.65
C PHE A 25 -2.21 -1.61 24.53
N HIS A 26 -2.85 -1.27 25.64
CA HIS A 26 -4.08 -0.50 25.69
C HIS A 26 -3.79 0.88 26.29
N SER A 27 -3.95 1.94 25.48
CA SER A 27 -3.84 3.30 26.01
C SER A 27 -5.08 3.66 26.83
N VAL A 28 -4.87 4.13 28.06
CA VAL A 28 -5.93 4.66 28.93
C VAL A 28 -6.31 6.10 28.62
N GLN A 29 -5.50 6.81 27.81
CA GLN A 29 -5.69 8.24 27.56
C GLN A 29 -5.53 8.58 26.07
N PRO A 30 -6.63 8.91 25.37
CA PRO A 30 -6.54 9.47 24.02
C PRO A 30 -5.98 10.90 24.08
N ARG A 31 -5.22 11.29 23.06
CA ARG A 31 -4.75 12.67 22.89
C ARG A 31 -5.57 13.41 21.86
N THR A 32 -5.77 14.70 22.08
CA THR A 32 -6.47 15.58 21.14
C THR A 32 -5.50 16.59 20.54
N MET A 33 -5.57 16.77 19.22
CA MET A 33 -4.84 17.82 18.52
C MET A 33 -5.75 18.58 17.55
N SER A 34 -5.49 19.88 17.40
CA SER A 34 -6.18 20.71 16.41
C SER A 34 -5.88 20.19 15.01
N PHE A 35 -6.89 20.18 14.14
CA PHE A 35 -6.72 19.77 12.74
C PHE A 35 -5.68 20.62 12.01
N LYS A 36 -5.56 21.91 12.34
CA LYS A 36 -4.56 22.81 11.76
C LYS A 36 -3.11 22.49 12.13
N LYS A 37 -2.90 21.56 13.08
CA LYS A 37 -1.58 21.11 13.52
C LYS A 37 -1.22 19.73 12.98
N MET A 38 -2.08 19.11 12.15
CA MET A 38 -1.70 17.86 11.48
C MET A 38 -0.58 18.13 10.49
N ASP A 39 0.42 17.25 10.46
CA ASP A 39 1.39 17.26 9.37
C ASP A 39 0.66 17.00 8.05
N PRO A 40 0.94 17.77 6.98
CA PRO A 40 0.32 17.53 5.68
C PRO A 40 0.70 16.15 5.11
N SER A 41 1.84 15.60 5.52
CA SER A 41 2.24 14.23 5.22
C SER A 41 1.43 13.30 6.11
N CYS A 42 0.44 12.65 5.54
CA CYS A 42 -0.36 11.67 6.24
C CYS A 42 -0.76 10.52 5.32
N THR A 43 -1.04 9.38 5.93
CA THR A 43 -1.65 8.23 5.26
C THR A 43 -3.02 8.02 5.86
N ILE A 44 -4.01 7.76 5.00
CA ILE A 44 -5.38 7.47 5.42
C ILE A 44 -5.64 6.01 5.10
N GLY A 45 -5.99 5.23 6.13
CA GLY A 45 -6.30 3.82 5.99
C GLY A 45 -7.80 3.58 5.95
N PHE A 46 -8.24 2.72 5.05
CA PHE A 46 -9.58 2.18 5.01
C PHE A 46 -9.49 0.65 5.06
N TYR A 47 -10.34 0.03 5.88
CA TYR A 47 -10.45 -1.43 5.93
C TYR A 47 -11.80 -1.85 5.36
N CYS A 48 -11.77 -2.72 4.35
CA CYS A 48 -12.94 -3.34 3.73
C CYS A 48 -12.75 -4.85 3.84
N ASP A 49 -13.57 -5.51 4.65
CA ASP A 49 -13.45 -6.95 4.91
C ASP A 49 -13.73 -7.77 3.65
N THR A 50 -14.73 -7.35 2.88
CA THR A 50 -15.11 -8.02 1.63
C THR A 50 -14.94 -7.12 0.41
N LYS A 51 -14.89 -7.75 -0.78
CA LYS A 51 -14.96 -7.03 -2.06
C LYS A 51 -16.22 -6.18 -2.17
N ALA A 52 -17.35 -6.66 -1.65
CA ALA A 52 -18.61 -5.92 -1.68
C ALA A 52 -18.52 -4.64 -0.83
N ASP A 53 -17.83 -4.69 0.31
CA ASP A 53 -17.59 -3.52 1.16
C ASP A 53 -16.70 -2.49 0.46
N PHE A 54 -15.66 -2.95 -0.24
CA PHE A 54 -14.83 -2.06 -1.05
C PHE A 54 -15.62 -1.37 -2.16
N GLU A 55 -16.45 -2.12 -2.89
CA GLU A 55 -17.29 -1.55 -3.95
C GLU A 55 -18.28 -0.50 -3.40
N ARG A 56 -18.89 -0.79 -2.24
CA ARG A 56 -19.75 0.16 -1.54
C ARG A 56 -18.98 1.40 -1.08
N PHE A 57 -17.81 1.20 -0.47
CA PHE A 57 -16.91 2.28 -0.04
C PHE A 57 -16.53 3.18 -1.21
N ARG A 58 -16.16 2.60 -2.36
CA ARG A 58 -15.83 3.35 -3.58
C ARG A 58 -17.00 4.22 -4.03
N GLN A 59 -18.20 3.65 -4.10
CA GLN A 59 -19.41 4.37 -4.52
C GLN A 59 -19.71 5.56 -3.58
N GLN A 60 -19.73 5.32 -2.27
CA GLN A 60 -20.04 6.35 -1.26
C GLN A 60 -18.97 7.45 -1.21
N THR A 61 -17.70 7.06 -1.23
CA THR A 61 -16.58 8.00 -1.17
C THR A 61 -16.51 8.88 -2.41
N THR A 62 -16.86 8.33 -3.58
CA THR A 62 -16.93 9.11 -4.82
C THR A 62 -17.99 10.21 -4.75
N GLU A 63 -19.08 10.00 -3.99
CA GLU A 63 -20.09 11.04 -3.74
C GLU A 63 -19.56 12.12 -2.80
N VAL A 64 -18.89 11.72 -1.71
CA VAL A 64 -18.30 12.63 -0.72
C VAL A 64 -17.20 13.52 -1.31
N LEU A 65 -16.37 12.95 -2.18
CA LEU A 65 -15.27 13.63 -2.85
C LEU A 65 -15.71 14.53 -4.01
N ARG A 66 -17.01 14.63 -4.32
CA ARG A 66 -17.53 15.53 -5.36
C ARG A 66 -18.17 16.78 -4.74
N PRO A 67 -18.13 17.94 -5.42
CA PRO A 67 -18.92 19.09 -4.99
C PRO A 67 -20.42 18.74 -4.98
N PRO A 68 -21.22 19.23 -4.01
CA PRO A 68 -20.88 20.25 -3.00
C PRO A 68 -20.37 19.68 -1.66
N MET A 69 -20.25 18.36 -1.52
CA MET A 69 -19.86 17.74 -0.23
C MET A 69 -18.42 18.07 0.13
N GLN A 70 -17.51 18.06 -0.84
CA GLN A 70 -16.20 18.67 -0.66
C GLN A 70 -16.27 20.19 -0.80
N ARG A 71 -15.53 20.90 0.05
CA ARG A 71 -15.47 22.39 0.06
C ARG A 71 -14.30 22.96 -0.75
N GLY A 72 -13.56 22.12 -1.47
CA GLY A 72 -12.39 22.51 -2.25
C GLY A 72 -12.46 22.04 -3.70
N ASP A 73 -11.59 22.60 -4.54
CA ASP A 73 -11.55 22.30 -5.98
C ASP A 73 -10.87 20.96 -6.29
N TYR A 74 -10.06 20.45 -5.35
CA TYR A 74 -9.27 19.23 -5.52
C TYR A 74 -9.65 18.18 -4.48
N PRO A 75 -10.06 16.97 -4.92
CA PRO A 75 -10.29 15.87 -3.99
C PRO A 75 -8.97 15.40 -3.38
N MET A 76 -9.04 14.87 -2.17
CA MET A 76 -7.86 14.35 -1.46
C MET A 76 -7.21 13.17 -2.16
N PHE A 77 -8.01 12.33 -2.82
CA PHE A 77 -7.58 11.21 -3.66
C PHE A 77 -8.64 10.93 -4.74
N ILE A 78 -8.32 10.11 -5.73
CA ILE A 78 -9.24 9.72 -6.80
C ILE A 78 -9.25 8.20 -7.00
N PHE A 79 -10.38 7.66 -7.44
CA PHE A 79 -10.45 6.28 -7.93
C PHE A 79 -10.24 6.26 -9.44
N ALA A 80 -9.36 5.38 -9.90
CA ALA A 80 -9.19 5.08 -11.32
C ALA A 80 -9.56 3.61 -11.58
N SER A 81 -10.30 3.36 -12.67
CA SER A 81 -10.63 2.00 -13.09
C SER A 81 -9.40 1.25 -13.61
N HIS A 82 -8.46 1.97 -14.23
CA HIS A 82 -7.27 1.40 -14.83
C HIS A 82 -6.06 2.30 -14.57
N ARG A 83 -4.88 1.68 -14.38
CA ARG A 83 -3.61 2.40 -14.39
C ARG A 83 -3.36 2.93 -15.81
N LYS A 84 -3.04 4.21 -15.95
CA LYS A 84 -2.44 4.72 -17.18
C LYS A 84 -0.93 4.58 -17.02
N PRO A 85 -0.24 3.76 -17.82
CA PRO A 85 1.22 3.69 -17.79
C PRO A 85 1.78 5.09 -18.03
N MET A 86 2.66 5.57 -17.13
CA MET A 86 3.31 6.87 -17.25
C MET A 86 4.41 6.88 -18.32
N ALA A 87 4.78 5.70 -18.82
CA ALA A 87 5.73 5.51 -19.90
C ALA A 87 5.13 4.56 -20.95
N SER A 88 5.51 4.71 -22.23
CA SER A 88 5.20 3.70 -23.24
C SER A 88 5.80 2.37 -22.80
N GLU A 89 5.11 1.26 -23.08
CA GLU A 89 5.58 -0.09 -22.73
C GLU A 89 7.01 -0.34 -23.23
N ASP A 90 7.40 0.28 -24.35
CA ASP A 90 8.75 0.23 -24.91
C ASP A 90 9.83 0.78 -23.98
N LEU A 91 9.54 1.84 -23.22
CA LEU A 91 10.48 2.48 -22.30
C LEU A 91 10.64 1.65 -21.00
N VAL A 92 9.55 1.01 -20.55
CA VAL A 92 9.58 0.11 -19.39
C VAL A 92 10.38 -1.16 -19.72
N ARG A 93 10.13 -1.74 -20.91
CA ARG A 93 10.87 -2.92 -21.40
C ARG A 93 12.36 -2.63 -21.61
N SER A 94 12.72 -1.42 -22.03
CA SER A 94 14.14 -1.05 -22.19
C SER A 94 14.82 -0.79 -20.84
N ALA A 95 14.11 -0.30 -19.82
CA ALA A 95 14.62 -0.24 -18.45
C ALA A 95 14.86 -1.64 -17.87
N ASP A 96 13.91 -2.57 -18.04
CA ASP A 96 14.06 -3.97 -17.60
C ASP A 96 15.25 -4.67 -18.28
N LEU A 97 15.46 -4.44 -19.59
CA LEU A 97 16.63 -4.95 -20.31
C LEU A 97 17.93 -4.31 -19.81
N SER A 98 17.92 -3.02 -19.49
CA SER A 98 19.10 -2.34 -18.94
C SER A 98 19.49 -2.84 -17.55
N GLU A 99 18.51 -3.18 -16.70
CA GLU A 99 18.74 -3.84 -15.40
C GLU A 99 19.34 -5.22 -15.56
N SER A 100 18.83 -6.02 -16.51
CA SER A 100 19.39 -7.34 -16.81
C SER A 100 20.85 -7.29 -17.31
N LEU A 101 21.23 -6.22 -18.02
CA LEU A 101 22.59 -6.02 -18.53
C LEU A 101 23.59 -5.64 -17.43
N MET A 102 23.15 -4.96 -16.37
CA MET A 102 24.02 -4.61 -15.24
C MET A 102 24.16 -5.73 -14.19
N GLU A 103 23.31 -6.76 -14.23
CA GLU A 103 23.44 -7.93 -13.35
C GLU A 103 24.49 -8.95 -13.83
N SER A 104 25.09 -8.75 -15.01
CA SER A 104 25.92 -9.77 -15.67
C SER A 104 27.39 -9.86 -15.19
N ASP A 105 27.79 -9.15 -14.12
CA ASP A 105 29.20 -9.05 -13.69
C ASP A 105 29.53 -9.77 -12.36
N ARG A 106 28.76 -10.80 -11.98
CA ARG A 106 29.18 -11.73 -10.91
C ARG A 106 29.93 -12.92 -11.52
N PRO A 107 31.13 -13.27 -11.03
CA PRO A 107 31.89 -14.38 -11.60
C PRO A 107 31.20 -15.73 -11.34
N GLU A 108 30.69 -16.33 -12.40
CA GLU A 108 30.14 -17.69 -12.47
C GLU A 108 31.20 -18.74 -12.09
N ARG A 109 30.87 -19.59 -11.10
CA ARG A 109 31.62 -20.81 -10.80
C ARG A 109 31.04 -21.95 -11.64
N SER A 110 31.79 -22.35 -12.67
CA SER A 110 31.57 -23.48 -13.57
C SER A 110 30.82 -24.68 -12.96
N ASN A 111 29.70 -25.08 -13.58
CA ASN A 111 29.51 -26.46 -14.02
C ASN A 111 28.34 -26.63 -15.01
N ASN A 112 28.57 -27.50 -15.99
CA ASN A 112 27.84 -27.73 -17.24
C ASN A 112 26.43 -28.36 -17.10
N GLY A 113 25.50 -27.97 -17.99
CA GLY A 113 24.26 -28.70 -18.32
C GLY A 113 23.34 -27.98 -19.33
N VAL A 114 22.98 -28.64 -20.43
CA VAL A 114 22.23 -28.17 -21.64
C VAL A 114 20.67 -28.20 -21.40
N PRO A 115 19.83 -27.45 -22.17
CA PRO A 115 18.52 -26.93 -21.70
C PRO A 115 17.27 -27.70 -22.20
N THR A 116 16.11 -27.43 -21.57
CA THR A 116 14.76 -27.81 -22.07
C THR A 116 13.73 -26.70 -21.77
N PRO A 117 12.84 -26.31 -22.72
CA PRO A 117 11.84 -25.27 -22.51
C PRO A 117 10.49 -25.83 -22.06
N SER A 118 9.75 -25.14 -21.18
CA SER A 118 8.37 -25.49 -20.83
C SER A 118 7.50 -24.24 -20.65
N THR A 119 6.74 -23.98 -21.71
CA THR A 119 5.31 -23.57 -21.76
C THR A 119 4.78 -22.48 -20.81
N LEU A 120 4.31 -21.40 -21.46
CA LEU A 120 3.43 -20.35 -20.96
C LEU A 120 2.17 -20.89 -20.26
N SER A 121 1.82 -20.29 -19.12
CA SER A 121 0.49 -20.38 -18.52
C SER A 121 0.07 -18.98 -18.06
N SER A 122 -0.80 -18.34 -18.84
CA SER A 122 -1.40 -17.04 -18.53
C SER A 122 -2.55 -17.19 -17.53
N SER A 123 -2.42 -16.57 -16.35
CA SER A 123 -3.56 -16.28 -15.48
C SER A 123 -4.30 -15.02 -15.96
N PRO A 124 -5.63 -14.89 -15.73
CA PRO A 124 -6.40 -13.73 -16.14
C PRO A 124 -6.01 -12.49 -15.32
N PRO A 125 -6.19 -11.26 -15.85
CA PRO A 125 -5.73 -10.04 -15.19
C PRO A 125 -6.55 -9.77 -13.92
N THR A 126 -5.85 -9.66 -12.80
CA THR A 126 -6.37 -9.14 -11.53
C THR A 126 -6.67 -7.65 -11.74
N GLU A 127 -7.94 -7.26 -11.63
CA GLU A 127 -8.34 -5.85 -11.58
C GLU A 127 -7.77 -5.23 -10.29
N GLU A 128 -6.60 -4.62 -10.42
CA GLU A 128 -5.87 -3.98 -9.33
C GLU A 128 -6.30 -2.51 -9.22
N TYR A 129 -7.14 -2.20 -8.25
CA TYR A 129 -7.53 -0.81 -7.97
C TYR A 129 -6.42 -0.11 -7.19
N VAL A 130 -5.98 1.04 -7.70
CA VAL A 130 -4.99 1.89 -7.03
C VAL A 130 -5.70 3.05 -6.38
N VAL A 131 -5.42 3.24 -5.10
CA VAL A 131 -5.63 4.51 -4.41
C VAL A 131 -4.31 5.27 -4.55
N LEU A 132 -4.32 6.37 -5.30
CA LEU A 132 -3.18 7.28 -5.42
C LEU A 132 -3.06 8.14 -4.16
#